data_AF-A0A851QMD5-F1
#
_entry.id   AF-A0A851QMD5-F1
#
_cell.length_a   1.000
_cell.length_b   1.000
_cell.length_c   1.000
_cell.angle_alpha   90.00
_cell.angle_beta   90.00
_cell.angle_gamma   90.00
#
_symmetry.space_group_name_H-M   'P 1'
#
loop_
_entity.id
_entity.type
_entity.pdbx_description
1 polymer ?
#
loop_
_entity_poly.entity_id
_entity_poly.type
_entity_poly.pdbx_seq_one_letter_code
_entity_poly.pdbx_strand_id
1 'polypeptide(L)' 'ISCWNPLQSLLSSMTQACEILTRDPEGGAARIPFETFSFLYLYLASIDGEISKAETKVFLLGIKEQADKHSGMVLVRHF' A
#
# COMPACT_ATOMS: atom_id res chain seq x y z
N ILE A 1 12.23 20.45 14.25
CA ILE A 1 12.75 19.30 13.48
C ILE A 1 11.53 18.46 13.16
N SER A 2 11.02 18.54 11.94
CA SER A 2 9.79 17.87 11.51
C SER A 2 9.94 16.38 11.73
N CYS A 3 9.00 15.78 12.46
CA CYS A 3 8.85 14.33 12.59
C CYS A 3 8.41 13.75 11.23
N TRP A 4 9.29 13.77 10.23
CA TRP A 4 9.05 13.12 8.95
C TRP A 4 9.11 11.61 9.17
N ASN A 5 7.99 10.93 9.00
CA ASN A 5 7.92 9.48 8.97
C ASN A 5 7.72 9.06 7.50
N PRO A 6 8.78 8.65 6.78
CA PRO A 6 8.70 8.34 5.35
C PRO A 6 7.65 7.28 5.03
N LEU A 7 7.48 6.30 5.92
CA LEU A 7 6.44 5.29 5.79
C LEU A 7 5.03 5.89 5.77
N GLN A 8 4.77 6.93 6.58
CA GLN A 8 3.46 7.58 6.62
C GLN A 8 3.18 8.38 5.34
N SER A 9 4.18 9.07 4.79
CA SER A 9 4.05 9.78 3.51
C SER A 9 3.79 8.78 2.37
N LEU A 10 4.55 7.69 2.33
CA LEU A 10 4.38 6.64 1.34
C LEU A 10 2.98 6.00 1.39
N LEU A 11 2.49 5.68 2.60
CA LEU A 11 1.15 5.10 2.77
C LEU A 11 0.05 6.07 2.34
N SER A 12 0.21 7.37 2.57
CA SER A 12 -0.73 8.39 2.06
C SER A 12 -0.80 8.39 0.53
N SER A 13 0.36 8.37 -0.14
CA SER A 13 0.42 8.25 -1.61
C SER A 13 -0.19 6.94 -2.11
N MET A 14 0.05 5.83 -1.40
CA MET A 14 -0.57 4.55 -1.71
C MET A 14 -2.10 4.62 -1.61
N THR A 15 -2.64 5.24 -0.56
CA THR A 15 -4.08 5.41 -0.39
C THR A 15 -4.70 6.15 -1.58
N GLN A 16 -4.12 7.29 -1.97
CA GLN A 16 -4.59 8.06 -3.12
C GLN A 16 -4.51 7.26 -4.43
N ALA A 17 -3.41 6.54 -4.66
CA ALA A 17 -3.27 5.71 -5.85
C ALA A 17 -4.33 4.61 -5.90
N CYS A 18 -4.64 3.98 -4.77
CA CYS A 18 -5.63 2.92 -4.71
C CYS A 18 -7.07 3.44 -4.89
N GLU A 19 -7.38 4.64 -4.40
CA GLU A 19 -8.66 5.31 -4.64
C GLU A 19 -8.90 5.60 -6.14
N ILE A 20 -7.84 5.86 -6.90
CA ILE A 20 -7.92 6.07 -8.35
C ILE A 20 -8.05 4.74 -9.11
N LEU A 21 -7.32 3.71 -8.66
CA LEU A 21 -7.21 2.44 -9.37
C LEU A 21 -8.30 1.42 -9.03
N THR A 22 -9.03 1.63 -7.93
CA THR A 22 -10.12 0.75 -7.52
C THR A 22 -11.20 0.69 -8.59
N ARG A 23 -11.77 -0.51 -8.77
CA ARG A 23 -12.96 -0.73 -9.60
C ARG A 23 -14.25 -0.79 -8.77
N ASP A 24 -14.13 -0.70 -7.45
CA ASP A 24 -15.29 -0.59 -6.58
C ASP A 24 -16.03 0.73 -6.85
N PRO A 25 -17.36 0.78 -6.69
CA PRO A 25 -18.13 2.00 -6.79
C PRO A 25 -17.63 3.08 -5.83
N GLU A 26 -17.84 4.35 -6.17
CA GLU A 26 -17.57 5.48 -5.28
C GLU A 26 -18.24 5.25 -3.91
N GLY A 27 -17.49 5.51 -2.83
CA GLY A 27 -17.93 5.22 -1.47
C GLY A 27 -17.73 3.75 -1.00
N GLY A 28 -17.27 2.85 -1.88
CA GLY A 28 -16.87 1.48 -1.57
C GLY A 28 -15.46 1.34 -0.97
N ALA A 29 -15.08 0.13 -0.53
CA ALA A 29 -13.89 -0.14 0.28
C ALA A 29 -12.51 0.10 -0.39
N ALA A 30 -12.49 0.69 -1.60
CA ALA A 30 -11.30 0.93 -2.42
C ALA A 30 -10.35 -0.28 -2.43
N ARG A 31 -10.78 -1.36 -3.07
CA ARG A 31 -10.02 -2.61 -3.12
C ARG A 31 -9.21 -2.73 -4.40
N ILE A 32 -7.97 -3.17 -4.26
CA ILE A 32 -7.11 -3.50 -5.40
C ILE A 32 -6.44 -4.88 -5.20
N PRO A 33 -6.07 -5.59 -6.28
CA PRO A 33 -5.28 -6.81 -6.16
C PRO A 33 -3.94 -6.57 -5.45
N PHE A 34 -3.49 -7.54 -4.64
CA PHE A 34 -2.19 -7.47 -3.96
C PHE A 34 -1.03 -7.21 -4.93
N GLU A 35 -1.05 -7.82 -6.11
CA GLU A 35 -0.01 -7.65 -7.12
C GLU A 35 0.12 -6.18 -7.54
N THR A 36 -1.00 -5.51 -7.80
CA THR A 36 -1.04 -4.07 -8.10
C THR A 36 -0.53 -3.23 -6.93
N PHE A 37 -0.98 -3.52 -5.70
CA PHE A 37 -0.53 -2.81 -4.50
C PHE A 37 0.98 -2.95 -4.30
N SER A 38 1.49 -4.18 -4.38
CA SER A 38 2.90 -4.48 -4.15
C SER A 38 3.81 -3.82 -5.18
N PHE A 39 3.41 -3.81 -6.45
CA PHE A 39 4.13 -3.13 -7.52
C PHE A 39 4.24 -1.62 -7.25
N LEU A 40 3.13 -0.97 -6.90
CA LEU A 40 3.11 0.47 -6.60
C LEU A 40 3.94 0.81 -5.37
N TYR A 41 3.80 0.02 -4.30
CA TYR A 41 4.56 0.24 -3.07
C TYR A 41 6.06 0.13 -3.32
N LEU A 42 6.51 -0.91 -4.06
CA LEU A 42 7.91 -1.08 -4.42
C LEU A 42 8.44 0.07 -5.29
N TYR A 43 7.64 0.51 -6.26
CA TYR A 43 8.00 1.63 -7.13
C TYR A 43 8.18 2.92 -6.32
N LEU A 44 7.20 3.27 -5.48
CA LEU A 44 7.24 4.49 -4.67
C LEU A 44 8.34 4.43 -3.59
N ALA A 45 8.51 3.29 -2.91
CA ALA A 45 9.60 3.09 -1.94
C ALA A 45 10.99 3.20 -2.59
N SER A 46 11.12 2.79 -3.86
CA SER A 46 12.38 2.93 -4.61
C SER A 46 12.71 4.39 -4.96
N ILE A 47 11.69 5.25 -5.09
CA ILE A 47 11.86 6.68 -5.34
C ILE A 47 12.20 7.41 -4.03
N ASP A 48 11.52 7.07 -2.94
CA ASP A 48 11.74 7.69 -1.62
C ASP A 48 13.14 7.34 -1.07
N GLY A 49 13.59 6.10 -1.24
CA GLY A 49 14.95 5.66 -0.88
C GLY A 49 15.23 5.60 0.62
N GLU A 50 14.33 6.10 1.46
CA GLU A 50 14.43 6.10 2.93
C GLU A 50 14.00 4.78 3.58
N ILE A 51 13.20 3.97 2.88
CA ILE A 51 12.68 2.69 3.39
C ILE A 51 13.62 1.55 2.96
N SER A 52 14.12 0.78 3.93
CA SER A 52 15.01 -0.34 3.63
C SER A 52 14.26 -1.51 2.95
N LYS A 53 14.99 -2.29 2.16
CA LYS A 53 14.45 -3.52 1.54
C LYS A 53 13.88 -4.51 2.58
N ALA A 54 14.45 -4.53 3.78
CA ALA A 54 13.97 -5.39 4.87
C ALA A 54 12.61 -4.91 5.38
N GLU A 55 12.46 -3.61 5.64
CA GLU A 55 11.19 -2.99 6.05
C GLU A 55 10.11 -3.18 4.98
N THR A 56 10.44 -2.95 3.71
CA THR A 56 9.53 -3.22 2.58
C THR A 56 9.06 -4.67 2.56
N LYS A 57 9.99 -5.63 2.74
CA LYS A 57 9.65 -7.06 2.71
C LYS A 57 8.74 -7.45 3.87
N VAL A 58 9.03 -6.98 5.09
CA VAL A 58 8.21 -7.25 6.28
C VAL A 58 6.82 -6.66 6.10
N PHE A 59 6.73 -5.42 5.63
CA PHE A 59 5.46 -4.75 5.37
C PHE A 59 4.61 -5.52 4.34
N LEU A 60 5.18 -5.81 3.16
CA LEU A 60 4.46 -6.51 2.09
C LEU A 60 4.04 -7.94 2.49
N LEU A 61 4.82 -8.63 3.33
CA LEU A 61 4.44 -9.93 3.86
C LEU A 61 3.16 -9.82 4.70
N GLY A 62 3.10 -8.86 5.62
CA GLY A 62 1.90 -8.62 6.44
C GLY A 62 0.67 -8.25 5.60
N ILE A 63 0.86 -7.47 4.53
CA ILE A 63 -0.23 -7.14 3.59
C ILE A 63 -0.67 -8.35 2.78
N LYS A 64 0.28 -9.21 2.36
CA LYS A 64 -0.03 -10.45 1.63
C LYS A 64 -0.88 -11.39 2.48
N GLU A 65 -0.52 -11.59 3.74
CA GLU A 65 -1.29 -12.41 4.69
C GLU A 65 -2.72 -11.90 4.90
N GLN A 66 -2.91 -10.58 4.91
CA GLN A 66 -4.24 -9.97 4.96
C GLN A 66 -5.00 -10.17 3.64
N ALA A 67 -4.35 -9.91 2.51
CA ALA A 67 -4.97 -10.07 1.19
C ALA A 67 -5.41 -11.51 0.92
N ASP A 68 -4.65 -12.50 1.39
CA ASP A 68 -4.99 -13.92 1.25
C ASP A 68 -6.27 -14.31 2.00
N LYS A 69 -6.57 -13.63 3.12
CA LYS A 69 -7.86 -13.76 3.82
C LYS A 69 -9.01 -13.07 3.06
N HIS A 70 -8.69 -12.19 2.12
CA HIS A 70 -9.64 -11.38 1.35
C HIS A 70 -9.56 -11.70 -0.16
N SER A 71 -9.39 -12.97 -0.53
CA SER A 71 -9.38 -13.43 -1.93
C SER A 71 -8.32 -12.72 -2.80
N GLY A 72 -7.16 -12.42 -2.24
CA GLY A 72 -6.06 -11.74 -2.92
C GLY A 72 -6.22 -10.22 -3.03
N MET A 73 -7.23 -9.63 -2.39
CA MET A 73 -7.52 -8.19 -2.45
C MET A 73 -7.00 -7.45 -1.22
N VAL A 74 -6.40 -6.29 -1.44
CA VAL A 74 -5.99 -5.35 -0.39
C VAL A 74 -7.11 -4.35 -0.15
N LEU A 75 -7.50 -4.16 1.11
CA LEU A 75 -8.48 -3.16 1.53
C LEU A 75 -7.73 -1.94 2.06
N VAL A 76 -7.91 -0.80 1.40
CA VAL A 76 -7.06 0.39 1.64
C VAL A 76 -7.51 1.21 2.85
N ARG A 77 -8.73 0.99 3.33
CA ARG A 77 -9.33 1.74 4.45
C ARG A 77 -8.72 1.48 5.84
N HIS A 78 -7.69 0.65 5.94
CA HIS A 78 -7.12 0.20 7.22
C HIS A 78 -5.62 0.51 7.38
N PHE A 79 -5.06 1.42 6.58
CA PHE A 79 -3.66 1.84 6.68
C PHE A 79 -3.45 3.05 7.61
#